data_AF-A0A1M7BDV2-F1
#
_entry.id   AF-A0A1M7BDV2-F1
#
_cell.length_a   1.000
_cell.length_b   1.000
_cell.length_c   1.000
_cell.angle_alpha   90.00
_cell.angle_beta   90.00
_cell.angle_gamma   90.00
#
_symmetry.space_group_name_H-M   'P 1'
#
loop_
_entity.id
_entity.type
_entity.pdbx_description
1 polymer ?
#
loop_
_entity_poly.entity_id
_entity_poly.type
_entity_poly.pdbx_seq_one_letter_code
_entity_poly.pdbx_strand_id
1 'polypeptide(L)'
;MRHNNTPATATQINNLIALVQTAPTDEARASAIGQMWEQFGDNVVGIAAKQSYNMDSDFGYHGYSVADRRAAVMGETFEVFLKTAQEFDSTLGVPFMAHAANKVKWQLQTDKRENSKRDDREEPLDYIENCAAPNDMENNVYLKDAIDAIKRSLKGNPTLLRYFDTLMDICYDGLNPTDAEAARRMGCTRATTNNYRKQLLQHLSEYGLVEDCRMALAA
;
A
#
# COMPACT_ATOMS: atom_id res chain seq x y z
N MET A 1 -20.11 -0.31 10.47
CA MET A 1 -20.70 -1.60 10.87
C MET A 1 -19.58 -2.44 11.47
N ARG A 2 -19.81 -3.16 12.59
CA ARG A 2 -18.76 -3.98 13.22
C ARG A 2 -18.58 -5.26 12.40
N HIS A 3 -17.44 -5.39 11.72
CA HIS A 3 -17.09 -6.62 11.01
C HIS A 3 -16.70 -7.70 12.03
N ASN A 4 -17.43 -8.81 12.01
CA ASN A 4 -17.04 -10.02 12.73
C ASN A 4 -15.82 -10.61 12.03
N ASN A 5 -14.62 -10.31 12.52
CA ASN A 5 -13.35 -10.82 12.02
C ASN A 5 -13.09 -12.26 12.47
N THR A 6 -14.04 -13.17 12.24
CA THR A 6 -13.73 -14.60 12.36
C THR A 6 -12.98 -14.99 11.08
N PRO A 7 -11.71 -15.43 11.16
CA PRO A 7 -10.97 -15.86 9.98
C PRO A 7 -11.72 -17.02 9.33
N ALA A 8 -12.01 -16.91 8.03
CA ALA A 8 -12.53 -18.04 7.27
C ALA A 8 -11.51 -19.18 7.32
N THR A 9 -12.00 -20.39 7.54
CA THR A 9 -11.18 -21.59 7.34
C THR A 9 -10.89 -21.79 5.84
N ALA A 10 -9.76 -22.40 5.49
CA ALA A 10 -9.44 -22.75 4.10
C ALA A 10 -10.57 -23.56 3.43
N THR A 11 -11.28 -24.38 4.21
CA THR A 11 -12.45 -25.15 3.77
C THR A 11 -13.62 -24.26 3.37
N GLN A 12 -13.92 -23.21 4.14
CA GLN A 12 -14.99 -22.25 3.78
C GLN A 12 -14.67 -21.51 2.49
N ILE A 13 -13.40 -21.12 2.29
CA ILE A 13 -12.93 -20.46 1.08
C ILE A 13 -13.12 -21.37 -0.14
N ASN A 14 -12.66 -22.62 -0.05
CA ASN A 14 -12.78 -23.56 -1.15
C ASN A 14 -14.24 -23.90 -1.48
N ASN A 15 -15.12 -23.96 -0.48
CA ASN A 15 -16.55 -24.16 -0.71
C ASN A 15 -17.19 -22.97 -1.43
N LEU A 16 -16.83 -21.74 -1.05
CA LEU A 16 -17.32 -20.55 -1.74
C LEU A 16 -16.81 -20.50 -3.18
N ILE A 17 -15.54 -20.81 -3.43
CA ILE A 17 -14.98 -20.90 -4.79
C ILE A 17 -15.72 -21.94 -5.62
N ALA A 18 -15.97 -23.14 -5.06
CA ALA A 18 -16.76 -24.16 -5.75
C ALA A 18 -18.15 -23.65 -6.11
N LEU A 19 -18.83 -22.92 -5.21
CA LEU A 19 -20.12 -22.29 -5.51
C LEU A 19 -20.01 -21.24 -6.61
N VAL A 20 -18.96 -20.40 -6.61
CA VAL A 20 -18.73 -19.42 -7.69
C VAL A 20 -18.58 -20.12 -9.04
N GLN A 21 -17.92 -21.28 -9.08
CA GLN A 21 -17.59 -22.00 -10.31
C GLN A 21 -18.70 -22.92 -10.81
N THR A 22 -19.48 -23.53 -9.91
CA THR A 22 -20.39 -24.64 -10.25
C THR A 22 -21.84 -24.38 -9.89
N ALA A 23 -22.19 -23.26 -9.24
CA ALA A 23 -23.58 -23.01 -8.88
C ALA A 23 -24.47 -22.90 -10.14
N PRO A 24 -25.69 -23.44 -10.10
CA PRO A 24 -26.56 -23.52 -11.27
C PRO A 24 -27.21 -22.18 -11.66
N THR A 25 -27.24 -21.20 -10.76
CA THR A 25 -27.85 -19.88 -10.99
C THR A 25 -26.85 -18.74 -10.83
N ASP A 26 -27.04 -17.68 -11.60
CA ASP A 26 -26.23 -16.45 -11.47
C ASP A 26 -26.37 -15.80 -10.10
N GLU A 27 -27.55 -15.87 -9.49
CA GLU A 27 -27.82 -15.34 -8.15
C GLU A 27 -26.99 -16.05 -7.08
N ALA A 28 -26.87 -17.39 -7.17
CA ALA A 28 -26.05 -18.17 -6.24
C ALA A 28 -24.55 -17.88 -6.43
N ARG A 29 -24.10 -17.71 -7.69
CA ARG A 29 -22.73 -17.28 -7.99
C ARG A 29 -22.44 -15.90 -7.42
N ALA A 30 -23.31 -14.93 -7.67
CA ALA A 30 -23.18 -13.56 -7.20
C ALA A 30 -23.19 -13.47 -5.66
N SER A 31 -24.05 -14.24 -5.00
CA SER A 31 -24.08 -14.32 -3.53
C SER A 31 -22.78 -14.90 -2.96
N ALA A 32 -22.23 -15.95 -3.57
CA ALA A 32 -20.95 -16.52 -3.16
C ALA A 32 -19.78 -15.53 -3.36
N ILE A 33 -19.74 -14.83 -4.49
CA ILE A 33 -18.76 -13.75 -4.74
C ILE A 33 -18.90 -12.64 -3.69
N GLY A 34 -20.14 -12.22 -3.39
CA GLY A 34 -20.42 -11.18 -2.40
C GLY A 34 -19.90 -11.56 -1.01
N GLN A 35 -20.14 -12.80 -0.57
CA GLN A 35 -19.63 -13.32 0.70
C GLN A 35 -18.10 -13.39 0.72
N MET A 36 -17.48 -13.82 -0.38
CA MET A 36 -16.02 -13.80 -0.51
C MET A 36 -15.48 -12.37 -0.44
N TRP A 37 -16.12 -11.41 -1.10
CA TRP A 37 -15.69 -10.02 -1.10
C TRP A 37 -15.87 -9.35 0.26
N GLU A 38 -16.97 -9.60 0.96
CA GLU A 38 -17.18 -9.10 2.32
C GLU A 38 -16.08 -9.60 3.28
N GLN A 39 -15.62 -10.83 3.07
CA GLN A 39 -14.62 -11.45 3.94
C GLN A 39 -13.17 -11.07 3.58
N PHE A 40 -12.88 -10.84 2.31
CA PHE A 40 -11.50 -10.71 1.83
C PHE A 40 -11.20 -9.41 1.07
N GLY A 41 -12.22 -8.70 0.60
CA GLY A 41 -12.09 -7.53 -0.26
C GLY A 41 -11.19 -6.47 0.35
N ASP A 42 -11.38 -6.16 1.63
CA ASP A 42 -10.57 -5.17 2.33
C ASP A 42 -9.08 -5.53 2.40
N ASN A 43 -8.77 -6.82 2.53
CA ASN A 43 -7.39 -7.32 2.54
C ASN A 43 -6.77 -7.22 1.14
N VAL A 44 -7.50 -7.63 0.11
CA VAL A 44 -7.02 -7.56 -1.28
C VAL A 44 -6.83 -6.10 -1.73
N VAL A 45 -7.78 -5.22 -1.43
CA VAL A 45 -7.68 -3.78 -1.69
C VAL A 45 -6.53 -3.17 -0.90
N GLY A 46 -6.31 -3.58 0.35
CA GLY A 46 -5.16 -3.15 1.14
C GLY A 46 -3.83 -3.55 0.51
N ILE A 47 -3.73 -4.75 -0.05
CA ILE A 47 -2.55 -5.20 -0.81
C ILE A 47 -2.39 -4.35 -2.07
N ALA A 48 -3.46 -4.14 -2.86
CA ALA A 48 -3.44 -3.34 -4.07
C ALA A 48 -2.94 -1.90 -3.80
N ALA A 49 -3.53 -1.24 -2.81
CA ALA A 49 -3.14 0.10 -2.39
C ALA A 49 -1.67 0.13 -1.96
N LYS A 50 -1.22 -0.81 -1.13
CA LYS A 50 0.19 -0.92 -0.72
C LYS A 50 1.12 -1.12 -1.94
N GLN A 51 0.75 -1.98 -2.88
CA GLN A 51 1.54 -2.21 -4.08
C GLN A 51 1.63 -0.96 -4.96
N SER A 52 0.55 -0.20 -5.08
CA SER A 52 0.52 1.04 -5.86
C SER A 52 1.49 2.11 -5.36
N TYR A 53 1.84 2.13 -4.06
CA TYR A 53 2.87 3.02 -3.52
C TYR A 53 4.29 2.61 -3.94
N ASN A 54 4.51 1.33 -4.23
CA ASN A 54 5.82 0.81 -4.61
C ASN A 54 6.03 0.81 -6.14
N MET A 55 5.05 1.30 -6.91
CA MET A 55 5.05 1.30 -8.37
C MET A 55 4.97 2.74 -8.88
N ASP A 56 6.14 3.33 -9.06
CA ASP A 56 6.32 4.74 -9.45
C ASP A 56 6.52 4.90 -10.97
N SER A 57 5.69 4.22 -11.77
CA SER A 57 5.79 4.29 -13.23
C SER A 57 4.78 5.21 -13.90
N ASP A 58 3.87 5.84 -13.16
CA ASP A 58 3.04 6.96 -13.62
C ASP A 58 2.71 7.90 -12.44
N PHE A 59 2.24 9.12 -12.75
CA PHE A 59 1.83 10.13 -11.76
C PHE A 59 0.40 9.90 -11.22
N GLY A 60 -0.35 8.92 -11.71
CA GLY A 60 -1.81 8.83 -11.56
C GLY A 60 -2.34 8.65 -10.14
N TYR A 61 -1.47 8.35 -9.16
CA TYR A 61 -1.85 8.30 -7.74
C TYR A 61 -1.02 9.23 -6.85
N HIS A 62 -0.19 10.10 -7.43
CA HIS A 62 0.59 11.08 -6.67
C HIS A 62 -0.36 12.01 -5.92
N GLY A 63 -0.03 12.35 -4.67
CA GLY A 63 -0.87 13.20 -3.81
C GLY A 63 -2.13 12.53 -3.23
N TYR A 64 -2.46 11.30 -3.60
CA TYR A 64 -3.62 10.60 -3.03
C TYR A 64 -3.35 10.22 -1.57
N SER A 65 -4.32 10.47 -0.68
CA SER A 65 -4.33 9.90 0.66
C SER A 65 -4.45 8.37 0.60
N VAL A 66 -4.18 7.68 1.71
CA VAL A 66 -4.39 6.23 1.81
C VAL A 66 -5.84 5.86 1.52
N ALA A 67 -6.80 6.65 1.99
CA ALA A 67 -8.22 6.42 1.76
C ALA A 67 -8.60 6.59 0.29
N ASP A 68 -8.16 7.69 -0.34
CA ASP A 68 -8.46 7.98 -1.74
C ASP A 68 -7.85 6.94 -2.67
N ARG A 69 -6.63 6.51 -2.36
CA ARG A 69 -5.95 5.46 -3.13
C ARG A 69 -6.64 4.11 -2.98
N ARG A 70 -7.12 3.75 -1.79
CA ARG A 70 -7.94 2.55 -1.59
C ARG A 70 -9.24 2.63 -2.40
N ALA A 71 -9.91 3.78 -2.40
CA ALA A 71 -11.12 3.99 -3.17
C ALA A 71 -10.86 3.89 -4.69
N ALA A 72 -9.76 4.48 -5.16
CA ALA A 72 -9.37 4.48 -6.57
C ALA A 72 -9.09 3.08 -7.12
N VAL A 73 -8.40 2.22 -6.35
CA VAL A 73 -8.06 0.86 -6.80
C VAL A 73 -9.17 -0.16 -6.52
N MET A 74 -10.22 0.19 -5.78
CA MET A 74 -11.21 -0.77 -5.30
C MET A 74 -11.98 -1.44 -6.44
N GLY A 75 -12.45 -0.66 -7.42
CA GLY A 75 -13.24 -1.18 -8.54
C GLY A 75 -12.46 -2.20 -9.36
N GLU A 76 -11.28 -1.81 -9.83
CA GLU A 76 -10.39 -2.68 -10.61
C GLU A 76 -9.95 -3.92 -9.80
N THR A 77 -9.67 -3.74 -8.51
CA THR A 77 -9.34 -4.86 -7.62
C THR A 77 -10.50 -5.85 -7.51
N PHE A 78 -11.74 -5.38 -7.44
CA PHE A 78 -12.91 -6.23 -7.40
C PHE A 78 -13.08 -7.04 -8.70
N GLU A 79 -12.88 -6.41 -9.86
CA GLU A 79 -12.97 -7.11 -11.16
C GLU A 79 -11.93 -8.22 -11.29
N VAL A 80 -10.67 -7.95 -10.90
CA VAL A 80 -9.62 -8.96 -10.90
C VAL A 80 -9.92 -10.07 -9.89
N PHE A 81 -10.43 -9.73 -8.71
CA PHE A 81 -10.83 -10.70 -7.69
C PHE A 81 -11.94 -11.62 -8.20
N LEU A 82 -12.98 -11.06 -8.81
CA LEU A 82 -14.10 -11.78 -9.42
C LEU A 82 -13.60 -12.80 -10.44
N LYS A 83 -12.82 -12.35 -11.41
CA LYS A 83 -12.25 -13.21 -12.46
C LYS A 83 -11.38 -14.31 -11.84
N THR A 84 -10.58 -13.95 -10.84
CA THR A 84 -9.73 -14.91 -10.15
C THR A 84 -10.55 -15.98 -9.43
N ALA A 85 -11.66 -15.63 -8.79
CA ALA A 85 -12.56 -16.60 -8.15
C ALA A 85 -13.20 -17.57 -9.15
N GLN A 86 -13.54 -17.10 -10.34
CA GLN A 86 -14.10 -17.93 -11.41
C GLN A 86 -13.07 -18.89 -12.01
N GLU A 87 -11.82 -18.45 -12.16
CA GLU A 87 -10.76 -19.20 -12.85
C GLU A 87 -9.85 -19.99 -11.90
N PHE A 88 -10.04 -19.90 -10.59
CA PHE A 88 -9.10 -20.47 -9.63
C PHE A 88 -8.99 -21.99 -9.74
N ASP A 89 -7.78 -22.48 -9.95
CA ASP A 89 -7.45 -23.89 -9.95
C ASP A 89 -6.84 -24.30 -8.60
N SER A 90 -7.58 -25.13 -7.86
CA SER A 90 -7.16 -25.63 -6.55
C SER A 90 -5.95 -26.57 -6.60
N THR A 91 -5.58 -27.09 -7.79
CA THR A 91 -4.42 -27.97 -7.97
C THR A 91 -3.09 -27.21 -8.01
N LEU A 92 -3.11 -25.88 -8.09
CA LEU A 92 -1.91 -25.03 -8.13
C LEU A 92 -1.06 -25.09 -6.86
N GLY A 93 -1.57 -25.66 -5.76
CA GLY A 93 -0.85 -25.77 -4.48
C GLY A 93 -0.65 -24.43 -3.76
N VAL A 94 -1.31 -23.36 -4.23
CA VAL A 94 -1.23 -22.01 -3.66
C VAL A 94 -2.61 -21.62 -3.11
N PRO A 95 -2.71 -21.09 -1.88
CA PRO A 95 -3.99 -20.61 -1.35
C PRO A 95 -4.60 -19.52 -2.24
N PHE A 96 -5.92 -19.53 -2.42
CA PHE A 96 -6.66 -18.58 -3.24
C PHE A 96 -6.26 -17.12 -2.98
N MET A 97 -6.18 -16.71 -1.71
CA MET A 97 -5.83 -15.35 -1.33
C MET A 97 -4.44 -14.92 -1.81
N ALA A 98 -3.46 -15.81 -1.77
CA ALA A 98 -2.13 -15.53 -2.30
C ALA A 98 -2.15 -15.44 -3.83
N HIS A 99 -2.97 -16.26 -4.49
CA HIS A 99 -3.15 -16.20 -5.94
C HIS A 99 -3.84 -14.91 -6.38
N ALA A 100 -4.94 -14.52 -5.73
CA ALA A 100 -5.68 -13.28 -5.99
C ALA A 100 -4.81 -12.04 -5.76
N ALA A 101 -4.04 -11.99 -4.67
CA ALA A 101 -3.09 -10.91 -4.42
C ALA A 101 -2.05 -10.77 -5.53
N ASN A 102 -1.52 -11.88 -6.06
CA ASN A 102 -0.58 -11.85 -7.18
C ASN A 102 -1.24 -11.37 -8.48
N LYS A 103 -2.46 -11.81 -8.78
CA LYS A 103 -3.21 -11.36 -9.95
C LYS A 103 -3.47 -9.86 -9.93
N VAL A 104 -3.92 -9.33 -8.79
CA VAL A 104 -4.14 -7.88 -8.58
C VAL A 104 -2.84 -7.10 -8.75
N LYS A 105 -1.73 -7.60 -8.18
CA LYS A 105 -0.42 -6.98 -8.35
C LYS A 105 0.00 -6.91 -9.83
N TRP A 106 -0.18 -7.99 -10.60
CA TRP A 106 0.19 -8.00 -12.01
C TRP A 106 -0.69 -7.10 -12.87
N GLN A 107 -2.00 -7.03 -12.57
CA GLN A 107 -2.90 -6.12 -13.26
C GLN A 107 -2.46 -4.67 -13.03
N LEU A 108 -2.26 -4.28 -11.76
CA LEU A 108 -1.80 -2.95 -11.39
C LEU A 108 -0.46 -2.58 -12.06
N GLN A 109 0.48 -3.52 -12.15
CA GLN A 109 1.73 -3.30 -12.88
C GLN A 109 1.52 -3.09 -14.38
N THR A 110 0.54 -3.75 -14.96
CA THR A 110 0.19 -3.61 -16.38
C THR A 110 -0.41 -2.24 -16.62
N ASP A 111 -1.41 -1.85 -15.83
CA ASP A 111 -2.09 -0.55 -15.95
C ASP A 111 -1.10 0.61 -15.79
N LYS A 112 -0.26 0.54 -14.75
CA LYS A 112 0.81 1.52 -14.52
C LYS A 112 1.83 1.60 -15.67
N ARG A 113 2.14 0.49 -16.33
CA ARG A 113 3.04 0.49 -17.51
C ARG A 113 2.34 1.03 -18.75
N GLU A 114 1.06 0.78 -18.91
CA GLU A 114 0.28 1.30 -20.03
C GLU A 114 0.06 2.81 -19.91
N ASN A 115 -0.22 3.30 -18.71
CA ASN A 115 -0.30 4.72 -18.40
C ASN A 115 1.05 5.43 -18.62
N SER A 116 2.16 4.83 -18.16
CA SER A 116 3.51 5.34 -18.43
C SER A 116 3.81 5.54 -19.92
N LYS A 117 3.33 4.62 -20.77
CA LYS A 117 3.49 4.74 -22.24
C LYS A 117 2.60 5.81 -22.87
N ARG A 118 1.61 6.31 -22.13
CA ARG A 118 0.70 7.39 -22.54
C ARG A 118 1.13 8.74 -21.97
N ASP A 119 2.04 8.76 -21.01
CA ASP A 119 2.57 9.96 -20.33
C ASP A 119 3.22 10.96 -21.32
N ASP A 120 3.81 10.47 -22.41
CA ASP A 120 4.32 11.32 -23.52
C ASP A 120 3.22 12.18 -24.22
N ARG A 121 1.94 11.98 -23.91
CA ARG A 121 0.79 12.71 -24.49
C ARG A 121 0.08 13.64 -23.51
N GLU A 122 0.42 13.59 -22.23
CA GLU A 122 -0.09 14.54 -21.25
C GLU A 122 0.95 15.66 -21.14
N GLU A 123 0.71 16.78 -21.84
CA GLU A 123 1.47 18.00 -21.53
C GLU A 123 1.26 18.30 -20.03
N PRO A 124 2.33 18.60 -19.27
CA PRO A 124 2.22 18.95 -17.86
C PRO A 124 1.61 20.35 -17.75
N LEU A 125 0.31 20.44 -18.04
CA LEU A 125 -0.48 21.63 -17.80
C LEU A 125 -0.90 21.57 -16.31
N ASP A 126 -0.29 22.47 -15.54
CA ASP A 126 -0.71 22.90 -14.20
C ASP A 126 -0.50 21.97 -12.99
N TYR A 127 0.25 20.87 -13.10
CA TYR A 127 0.52 20.03 -11.91
C TYR A 127 1.53 20.63 -10.93
N ILE A 128 2.38 21.58 -11.37
CA ILE A 128 3.38 22.22 -10.50
C ILE A 128 2.75 23.36 -9.66
N GLU A 129 1.64 23.96 -10.10
CA GLU A 129 1.04 25.12 -9.41
C GLU A 129 0.00 24.74 -8.35
N ASN A 130 -0.56 23.52 -8.38
CA ASN A 130 -1.61 23.09 -7.45
C ASN A 130 -1.12 22.17 -6.30
N CYS A 131 0.16 21.81 -6.23
CA CYS A 131 0.73 21.21 -5.00
C CYS A 131 0.87 22.21 -3.84
N ALA A 132 0.53 23.48 -4.08
CA ALA A 132 0.33 24.50 -3.05
C ALA A 132 -1.17 24.69 -2.73
N ALA A 133 -1.94 23.61 -2.57
CA ALA A 133 -3.27 23.72 -1.96
C ALA A 133 -3.11 23.89 -0.43
N PRO A 134 -3.58 24.99 0.18
CA PRO A 134 -3.39 25.32 1.59
C PRO A 134 -4.38 24.59 2.53
N ASN A 135 -4.68 23.31 2.26
CA ASN A 135 -5.74 22.55 2.95
C ASN A 135 -5.20 21.47 3.89
N ASP A 136 -4.09 21.72 4.60
CA ASP A 136 -3.49 20.68 5.44
C ASP A 136 -2.90 21.20 6.75
N MET A 137 -3.42 22.29 7.33
CA MET A 137 -2.94 22.74 8.65
C MET A 137 -3.13 21.68 9.75
N GLU A 138 -4.14 20.81 9.67
CA GLU A 138 -4.40 19.78 10.67
C GLU A 138 -3.54 18.52 10.46
N ASN A 139 -3.44 17.99 9.23
CA ASN A 139 -2.60 16.81 8.95
C ASN A 139 -1.10 17.11 9.07
N ASN A 140 -0.68 18.35 8.81
CA ASN A 140 0.71 18.76 9.00
C ASN A 140 1.07 18.85 10.50
N VAL A 141 0.10 19.11 11.39
CA VAL A 141 0.34 19.09 12.85
C VAL A 141 0.54 17.67 13.37
N TYR A 142 -0.30 16.70 12.99
CA TYR A 142 -0.15 15.31 13.41
C TYR A 142 1.10 14.65 12.84
N LEU A 143 1.43 14.93 11.57
CA LEU A 143 2.67 14.45 10.96
C LEU A 143 3.90 15.03 11.65
N LYS A 144 3.87 16.34 11.97
CA LYS A 144 4.96 17.01 12.70
C LYS A 144 5.11 16.46 14.12
N ASP A 145 4.02 16.22 14.82
CA ASP A 145 4.04 15.62 16.16
C ASP A 145 4.59 14.19 16.15
N ALA A 146 4.24 13.40 15.13
CA ALA A 146 4.78 12.06 14.91
C ALA A 146 6.28 12.10 14.60
N ILE A 147 6.72 12.99 13.71
CA ILE A 147 8.14 13.23 13.41
C ILE A 147 8.88 13.63 14.69
N ASP A 148 8.34 14.56 15.48
CA ASP A 148 8.95 15.01 16.73
C ASP A 148 8.98 13.93 17.81
N ALA A 149 7.97 13.04 17.86
CA ALA A 149 7.96 11.88 18.74
C ALA A 149 9.06 10.87 18.35
N ILE A 150 9.22 10.60 17.06
CA ILE A 150 10.29 9.73 16.54
C ILE A 150 11.66 10.35 16.81
N LYS A 151 11.87 11.63 16.50
CA LYS A 151 13.14 12.33 16.78
C LYS A 151 13.49 12.30 18.26
N ARG A 152 12.49 12.48 19.14
CA ARG A 152 12.68 12.39 20.60
C ARG A 152 13.10 10.99 21.04
N SER A 153 12.48 9.94 20.51
CA SER A 153 12.82 8.56 20.87
C SER A 153 14.21 8.15 20.35
N LEU A 154 14.66 8.74 19.25
CA LEU A 154 15.97 8.51 18.65
C LEU A 154 17.11 9.34 19.27
N LYS A 155 16.85 10.26 20.21
CA LYS A 155 17.91 11.08 20.85
C LYS A 155 19.01 10.22 21.51
N GLY A 156 18.68 9.02 21.98
CA GLY A 156 19.65 8.06 22.54
C GLY A 156 20.51 7.35 21.49
N ASN A 157 20.18 7.46 20.19
CA ASN A 157 20.92 6.84 19.09
C ASN A 157 21.19 7.87 17.97
N PRO A 158 22.29 8.65 18.08
CA PRO A 158 22.58 9.75 17.16
C PRO A 158 22.80 9.28 15.71
N THR A 159 23.21 8.03 15.50
CA THR A 159 23.41 7.47 14.15
C THR A 159 22.07 7.21 13.46
N LEU A 160 21.11 6.62 14.18
CA LEU A 160 19.76 6.40 13.66
C LEU A 160 18.98 7.71 13.50
N LEU A 161 19.17 8.67 14.41
CA LEU A 161 18.60 10.01 14.27
C LEU A 161 19.09 10.70 12.99
N ARG A 162 20.40 10.69 12.74
CA ARG A 162 20.98 11.25 11.50
C ARG A 162 20.45 10.54 10.25
N TYR A 163 20.30 9.21 10.29
CA TYR A 163 19.70 8.46 9.19
C TYR A 163 18.24 8.88 8.96
N PHE A 164 17.43 8.99 10.02
CA PHE A 164 16.04 9.43 9.94
C PHE A 164 15.92 10.86 9.39
N ASP A 165 16.71 11.81 9.89
CA ASP A 165 16.75 13.18 9.36
C ASP A 165 17.11 13.19 7.87
N THR A 166 18.08 12.35 7.46
CA THR A 166 18.46 12.23 6.04
C THR A 166 17.29 11.75 5.17
N LEU A 167 16.47 10.81 5.66
CA LEU A 167 15.27 10.37 4.93
C LEU A 167 14.25 11.51 4.80
N MET A 168 14.06 12.29 5.86
CA MET A 168 13.17 13.45 5.82
C MET A 168 13.65 14.51 4.83
N ASP A 169 14.95 14.81 4.82
CA ASP A 169 15.54 15.76 3.86
C ASP A 169 15.36 15.29 2.41
N ILE A 170 15.51 13.99 2.15
CA ILE A 170 15.27 13.43 0.81
C ILE A 170 13.81 13.62 0.39
N CYS A 171 12.86 13.38 1.31
CA CYS A 171 11.44 13.60 1.06
C CYS A 171 11.12 15.10 0.83
N TYR A 172 11.72 16.00 1.61
CA TYR A 172 11.55 17.45 1.44
C TYR A 172 12.10 17.95 0.10
N ASP A 173 13.16 17.33 -0.41
CA ASP A 173 13.72 17.63 -1.73
C ASP A 173 12.90 17.03 -2.89
N GLY A 174 11.74 16.43 -2.61
CA GLY A 174 10.87 15.82 -3.62
C GLY A 174 11.43 14.52 -4.22
N LEU A 175 12.41 13.90 -3.56
CA LEU A 175 13.05 12.66 -4.01
C LEU A 175 12.52 11.45 -3.23
N ASN A 176 12.55 10.28 -3.86
CA ASN A 176 12.18 9.03 -3.19
C ASN A 176 13.27 8.60 -2.17
N PRO A 177 12.92 8.32 -0.89
CA PRO A 177 13.86 7.96 0.17
C PRO A 177 14.38 6.51 0.02
N THR A 178 15.18 6.27 -1.02
CA THR A 178 15.79 4.97 -1.29
C THR A 178 17.06 4.75 -0.45
N ASP A 179 17.43 3.49 -0.20
CA ASP A 179 18.69 3.15 0.48
C ASP A 179 19.92 3.66 -0.26
N ALA A 180 19.83 3.83 -1.59
CA ALA A 180 20.90 4.35 -2.43
C ALA A 180 21.07 5.87 -2.23
N GLU A 181 19.97 6.60 -2.17
CA GLU A 181 20.00 8.06 -1.95
C GLU A 181 20.44 8.41 -0.53
N ALA A 182 19.89 7.69 0.46
CA ALA A 182 20.32 7.83 1.85
C ALA A 182 21.81 7.52 2.03
N ALA A 183 22.32 6.48 1.35
CA ALA A 183 23.73 6.11 1.40
C ALA A 183 24.63 7.22 0.82
N ARG A 184 24.21 7.83 -0.29
CA ARG A 184 24.92 8.95 -0.93
C ARG A 184 25.01 10.15 0.01
N ARG A 185 23.91 10.54 0.65
CA ARG A 185 23.88 11.70 1.57
C ARG A 185 24.59 11.46 2.89
N MET A 186 24.55 10.23 3.40
CA MET A 186 25.25 9.87 4.64
C MET A 186 26.74 9.60 4.45
N GLY A 187 27.19 9.38 3.21
CA GLY A 187 28.58 8.98 2.91
C GLY A 187 28.89 7.56 3.34
N CYS A 188 27.93 6.64 3.22
CA CYS A 188 28.09 5.24 3.62
C CYS A 188 27.63 4.28 2.52
N THR A 189 27.67 2.97 2.79
CA THR A 189 27.25 1.96 1.79
C THR A 189 25.76 1.67 1.87
N ARG A 190 25.18 1.18 0.76
CA ARG A 190 23.77 0.72 0.72
C ARG A 190 23.46 -0.40 1.70
N ALA A 191 24.44 -1.26 2.01
CA ALA A 191 24.28 -2.31 3.00
C ALA A 191 24.17 -1.71 4.41
N THR A 192 24.93 -0.65 4.68
CA THR A 192 24.89 0.09 5.94
C THR A 192 23.53 0.78 6.15
N THR A 193 22.98 1.44 5.12
CA THR A 193 21.65 2.06 5.21
C THR A 193 20.52 1.06 5.38
N ASN A 194 20.58 -0.11 4.73
CA ASN A 194 19.63 -1.20 4.97
C ASN A 194 19.66 -1.67 6.43
N ASN A 195 20.85 -1.78 7.04
CA ASN A 195 20.96 -2.07 8.47
C ASN A 195 20.35 -0.98 9.35
N TYR A 196 20.55 0.30 9.03
CA TYR A 196 19.90 1.40 9.75
C TYR A 196 18.37 1.38 9.59
N ARG A 197 17.86 1.05 8.40
CA ARG A 197 16.43 0.88 8.17
C ARG A 197 15.84 -0.20 9.06
N LYS A 198 16.47 -1.37 9.13
CA LYS A 198 16.02 -2.47 10.00
C LYS A 198 16.02 -2.07 11.47
N GLN A 199 17.10 -1.42 11.92
CA GLN A 199 17.21 -0.93 13.30
C GLN A 199 16.17 0.14 13.63
N LEU A 200 15.90 1.07 12.70
CA LEU A 200 14.87 2.08 12.85
C LEU A 200 13.47 1.45 12.97
N LEU A 201 13.12 0.49 12.10
CA LEU A 201 11.84 -0.21 12.18
C LEU A 201 11.69 -1.00 13.48
N GLN A 202 12.76 -1.65 13.93
CA GLN A 202 12.78 -2.35 15.21
C GLN A 202 12.58 -1.38 16.37
N HIS A 203 13.29 -0.25 16.39
CA HIS A 203 13.17 0.80 17.39
C HIS A 203 11.73 1.36 17.45
N LEU A 204 11.12 1.64 16.30
CA LEU A 204 9.73 2.11 16.26
C LEU A 204 8.75 1.07 16.82
N SER A 205 8.99 -0.22 16.57
CA SER A 205 8.19 -1.32 17.12
C SER A 205 8.35 -1.46 18.63
N GLU A 206 9.57 -1.35 19.15
CA GLU A 206 9.87 -1.49 20.59
C GLU A 206 9.32 -0.34 21.42
N TYR A 207 9.28 0.88 20.84
CA TYR A 207 8.73 2.07 21.49
C TYR A 207 7.22 2.26 21.27
N GLY A 208 6.54 1.33 20.59
CA GLY A 208 5.09 1.40 20.34
C GLY A 208 4.66 2.49 19.36
N LEU A 209 5.62 3.15 18.68
CA LEU A 209 5.37 4.28 17.79
C LEU A 209 4.81 3.87 16.42
N VAL A 210 4.73 2.58 16.14
CA VAL A 210 4.14 2.06 14.90
C VAL A 210 2.67 2.48 14.76
N GLU A 211 1.92 2.49 15.87
CA GLU A 211 0.52 2.88 15.84
C GLU A 211 0.35 4.40 15.70
N ASP A 212 1.22 5.19 16.32
CA ASP A 212 1.24 6.66 16.14
C ASP A 212 1.59 7.04 14.70
N CYS A 213 2.55 6.34 14.08
CA CYS A 213 2.86 6.50 12.65
C CYS A 213 1.67 6.07 11.78
N ARG A 214 0.95 5.02 12.17
CA ARG A 214 -0.22 4.53 11.43
C ARG A 214 -1.39 5.51 11.51
N MET A 215 -1.62 6.11 12.67
CA MET A 215 -2.65 7.13 12.86
C MET A 215 -2.30 8.43 12.11
N ALA A 216 -1.05 8.88 12.17
CA ALA A 216 -0.60 10.08 11.46
C ALA A 216 -0.66 9.95 9.91
N LEU A 217 -0.58 8.72 9.38
CA LEU A 217 -0.75 8.43 7.95
C LEU A 217 -2.20 8.15 7.53
N ALA A 218 -3.11 8.06 8.51
CA ALA A 218 -4.53 7.77 8.30
C ALA A 218 -5.45 8.99 8.56
N ALA A 219 -4.90 10.07 9.12
CA ALA A 219 -5.52 11.40 9.19
C ALA A 219 -5.27 12.14 7.86
#